data_AF-A0A847JQC2-F1
#
_entry.id   AF-A0A847JQC2-F1
#
_cell.length_a   1.000
_cell.length_b   1.000
_cell.length_c   1.000
_cell.angle_alpha   90.00
_cell.angle_beta   90.00
_cell.angle_gamma   90.00
#
_symmetry.space_group_name_H-M   'P 1'
#
loop_
_entity.id
_entity.type
_entity.pdbx_description
1 polymer ?
#
loop_
_entity_poly.entity_id
_entity_poly.type
_entity_poly.pdbx_seq_one_letter_code
_entity_poly.pdbx_strand_id
1 'polypeptide(L)'
;MKASSIHRSHKSIQSYDEIQPNEVYCLQNPGGVIFLCTRGSVSDSEASVPHTSLPQDSASLGFSPLPHTSVPRDYRDLPQRYDFAPLSWCIPYEYEPVSKLLVVCDTSHKTFHDIEENRVFAIAFPSFEMRALIQRAGSVSGFDVDKFDHFNVSCFCAKTIDVLIPEGVV
;
A
#
# COMPACT_ATOMS: atom_id res chain seq x y z
N MET A 1 15.83 70.64 -19.14
CA MET A 1 15.47 69.21 -19.17
C MET A 1 16.26 68.49 -18.08
N LYS A 2 15.63 68.17 -16.94
CA LYS A 2 16.23 67.35 -15.88
C LYS A 2 15.39 66.07 -15.76
N ALA A 3 16.08 64.94 -15.84
CA ALA A 3 15.50 63.61 -15.88
C ALA A 3 14.66 63.31 -14.63
N SER A 4 13.47 62.78 -14.86
CA SER A 4 12.59 62.23 -13.84
C SER A 4 13.25 61.00 -13.21
N SER A 5 13.51 61.06 -11.91
CA SER A 5 13.97 59.93 -11.12
C SER A 5 12.82 58.93 -10.99
N ILE A 6 12.96 57.79 -11.67
CA ILE A 6 12.02 56.67 -11.54
C ILE A 6 12.25 56.05 -10.16
N HIS A 7 11.33 56.31 -9.22
CA HIS A 7 11.26 55.61 -7.95
C HIS A 7 11.05 54.11 -8.22
N ARG A 8 12.12 53.31 -8.12
CA ARG A 8 11.99 51.86 -8.00
C ARG A 8 11.38 51.56 -6.62
N SER A 9 10.08 51.30 -6.62
CA SER A 9 9.41 50.65 -5.50
C SER A 9 10.15 49.36 -5.18
N HIS A 10 10.78 49.30 -4.01
CA HIS A 10 11.36 48.08 -3.47
C HIS A 10 10.24 47.04 -3.35
N LYS A 11 10.22 46.05 -4.25
CA LYS A 11 9.45 44.83 -4.02
C LYS A 11 9.94 44.26 -2.69
N SER A 12 9.05 44.17 -1.71
CA SER A 12 9.30 43.44 -0.47
C SER A 12 9.73 42.03 -0.85
N ILE A 13 10.97 41.66 -0.52
CA ILE A 13 11.40 40.28 -0.59
C ILE A 13 10.48 39.52 0.37
N GLN A 14 9.71 38.56 -0.15
CA GLN A 14 8.92 37.69 0.71
C GLN A 14 9.90 36.99 1.66
N SER A 15 9.76 37.27 2.95
CA SER A 15 10.44 36.54 4.01
C SER A 15 9.87 35.12 4.01
N TYR A 16 10.72 34.12 3.84
CA TYR A 16 10.35 32.72 4.03
C TYR A 16 10.88 32.27 5.38
N ASP A 17 10.04 31.60 6.16
CA ASP A 17 10.48 30.91 7.36
C ASP A 17 11.01 29.52 6.94
N GLU A 18 12.27 29.25 7.27
CA GLU A 18 12.89 27.94 7.02
C GLU A 18 12.42 26.95 8.09
N ILE A 19 11.77 25.87 7.67
CA ILE A 19 11.27 24.81 8.55
C ILE A 19 12.36 23.74 8.68
N GLN A 20 12.59 23.26 9.90
CA GLN A 20 13.56 22.18 10.11
C GLN A 20 13.07 20.89 9.43
N PRO A 21 13.95 20.10 8.77
CA PRO A 21 13.53 18.90 8.03
C PRO A 21 12.67 17.90 8.82
N ASN A 22 12.88 17.81 10.14
CA ASN A 22 12.09 16.95 11.04
C ASN A 22 10.67 17.47 11.31
N GLU A 23 10.40 18.76 11.09
CA GLU A 23 9.09 19.40 11.28
C GLU A 23 8.28 19.44 9.99
N VAL A 24 8.92 19.27 8.83
CA VAL A 24 8.26 19.31 7.50
C VAL A 24 7.13 18.29 7.41
N TYR A 25 7.32 17.09 7.98
CA TYR A 25 6.32 16.04 8.00
C TYR A 25 5.08 16.41 8.82
N CYS A 26 5.21 17.24 9.85
CA CYS A 26 4.08 17.70 10.66
C CYS A 26 3.19 18.71 9.91
N LEU A 27 3.73 19.37 8.88
CA LEU A 27 3.02 20.34 8.05
C LEU A 27 2.32 19.68 6.85
N GLN A 28 2.74 18.47 6.49
CA GLN A 28 2.02 17.67 5.51
C GLN A 28 0.85 17.03 6.24
N ASN A 29 -0.38 17.43 5.90
CA ASN A 29 -1.55 16.65 6.28
C ASN A 29 -1.31 15.22 5.77
N PRO A 30 -1.21 14.20 6.65
CA PRO A 30 -1.19 12.85 6.17
C PRO A 30 -2.48 12.67 5.37
N GLY A 31 -2.35 12.29 4.10
CA GLY A 31 -3.51 11.88 3.33
C GLY A 31 -4.23 10.73 4.03
N GLY A 32 -5.32 10.24 3.45
CA GLY A 32 -5.93 9.00 3.93
C GLY A 32 -4.88 7.89 4.00
N VAL A 33 -4.88 7.12 5.09
CA VAL A 33 -4.04 5.92 5.20
C VAL A 33 -4.76 4.79 4.47
N ILE A 34 -4.02 4.02 3.67
CA ILE A 34 -4.48 2.78 3.06
C ILE A 34 -3.71 1.59 3.64
N PHE A 35 -4.28 0.40 3.53
CA PHE A 35 -3.50 -0.83 3.54
C PHE A 35 -3.23 -1.27 2.11
N LEU A 36 -1.94 -1.37 1.77
CA LEU A 36 -1.47 -2.04 0.56
C LEU A 36 -1.32 -3.53 0.87
N CYS A 37 -2.24 -4.35 0.37
CA CYS A 37 -2.30 -5.78 0.64
C CYS A 37 -1.69 -6.55 -0.53
N THR A 38 -0.75 -7.43 -0.24
CA THR A 38 0.06 -8.14 -1.23
C THR A 38 0.15 -9.62 -0.90
N ARG A 39 0.65 -10.37 -1.87
CA ARG A 39 0.99 -11.77 -1.72
C ARG A 39 2.35 -11.97 -2.38
N GLY A 40 3.25 -12.67 -1.70
CA GLY A 40 4.58 -13.01 -2.21
C GLY A 40 4.89 -14.49 -2.03
N SER A 41 6.00 -14.93 -2.61
CA SER A 41 6.58 -16.24 -2.34
C SER A 41 7.25 -16.28 -0.96
N VAL A 42 7.23 -17.45 -0.32
CA VAL A 42 8.03 -17.72 0.88
C VAL A 42 9.49 -17.92 0.46
N SER A 43 10.42 -17.29 1.18
CA SER A 43 11.85 -17.48 0.93
C SER A 43 12.28 -18.90 1.30
N ASP A 44 13.31 -19.44 0.63
CA ASP A 44 13.80 -20.82 0.84
C ASP A 44 14.13 -21.14 2.32
N SER A 45 14.36 -20.13 3.16
CA SER A 45 14.61 -20.27 4.61
C SER A 45 13.37 -20.57 5.46
N GLU A 46 12.15 -20.30 4.97
CA GLU A 46 10.91 -20.37 5.76
C GLU A 46 10.00 -21.56 5.41
N ALA A 47 10.35 -22.37 4.38
CA ALA A 47 9.58 -23.54 3.93
C ALA A 47 9.45 -24.70 4.95
N SER A 48 9.87 -24.50 6.21
CA SER A 48 9.97 -25.54 7.25
C SER A 48 8.78 -25.56 8.23
N VAL A 49 7.84 -24.62 8.13
CA VAL A 49 6.72 -24.51 9.09
C VAL A 49 5.41 -24.90 8.41
N PRO A 50 4.63 -25.85 8.96
CA PRO A 50 3.37 -26.28 8.34
C PRO A 50 2.30 -25.19 8.52
N HIS A 51 1.93 -24.52 7.44
CA HIS A 51 0.80 -23.60 7.41
C HIS A 51 -0.48 -24.34 7.01
N THR A 52 -1.55 -24.11 7.77
CA THR A 52 -2.85 -24.76 7.59
C THR A 52 -3.49 -24.31 6.29
N SER A 53 -3.72 -25.24 5.36
CA SER A 53 -4.37 -25.00 4.07
C SER A 53 -5.80 -24.48 4.23
N LEU A 54 -6.16 -23.44 3.47
CA LEU A 54 -7.52 -22.89 3.40
C LEU A 54 -8.53 -23.90 2.80
N PRO A 55 -9.81 -23.87 3.20
CA PRO A 55 -10.85 -24.70 2.60
C PRO A 55 -11.15 -24.26 1.16
N GLN A 56 -11.00 -25.19 0.22
CA GLN A 56 -11.40 -25.00 -1.17
C GLN A 56 -12.91 -25.26 -1.30
N ASP A 57 -13.76 -24.25 -1.09
CA ASP A 57 -15.16 -24.33 -1.50
C ASP A 57 -15.74 -22.93 -1.74
N SER A 58 -15.93 -22.56 -3.02
CA SER A 58 -17.24 -22.09 -3.52
C SER A 58 -17.19 -21.62 -4.99
N ALA A 59 -17.93 -22.40 -5.80
CA ALA A 59 -18.74 -22.10 -6.99
C ALA A 59 -18.59 -20.80 -7.80
N SER A 60 -18.61 -21.05 -9.11
CA SER A 60 -18.80 -20.16 -10.27
C SER A 60 -19.98 -19.18 -10.20
N LEU A 61 -19.73 -17.92 -10.55
CA LEU A 61 -20.70 -17.06 -11.25
C LEU A 61 -19.98 -16.28 -12.35
N GLY A 62 -20.54 -16.37 -13.56
CA GLY A 62 -19.97 -15.81 -14.78
C GLY A 62 -20.10 -14.28 -14.86
N PHE A 63 -18.97 -13.63 -15.09
CA PHE A 63 -18.86 -12.32 -15.70
C PHE A 63 -17.66 -12.32 -16.65
N SER A 64 -17.81 -11.69 -17.82
CA SER A 64 -16.83 -11.71 -18.90
C SER A 64 -15.43 -11.29 -18.41
N PRO A 65 -14.36 -12.01 -18.80
CA PRO A 65 -13.04 -11.71 -18.30
C PRO A 65 -12.46 -10.48 -18.99
N LEU A 66 -11.97 -9.53 -18.18
CA LEU A 66 -10.83 -8.70 -18.58
C LEU A 66 -9.64 -9.62 -18.89
N PRO A 67 -8.73 -9.24 -19.81
CA PRO A 67 -7.75 -10.15 -20.37
C PRO A 67 -6.94 -10.81 -19.27
N HIS A 68 -7.10 -12.14 -19.18
CA HIS A 68 -6.30 -13.01 -18.36
C HIS A 68 -4.82 -12.79 -18.71
N THR A 69 -4.10 -12.06 -17.89
CA THR A 69 -2.69 -12.36 -17.73
C THR A 69 -2.65 -13.78 -17.19
N SER A 70 -2.12 -14.68 -18.02
CA SER A 70 -1.97 -16.09 -17.71
C SER A 70 -1.14 -16.23 -16.45
N VAL A 71 -1.79 -16.40 -15.30
CA VAL A 71 -1.10 -16.83 -14.07
C VAL A 71 -0.59 -18.24 -14.35
N PRO A 72 0.73 -18.50 -14.37
CA PRO A 72 1.28 -19.83 -14.63
C PRO A 72 0.74 -20.85 -13.63
N ARG A 73 0.45 -22.08 -14.07
CA ARG A 73 -0.12 -23.15 -13.21
C ARG A 73 0.81 -23.53 -12.04
N ASP A 74 2.12 -23.36 -12.21
CA ASP A 74 3.15 -23.69 -11.20
C ASP A 74 3.21 -22.69 -10.03
N TYR A 75 2.41 -21.63 -10.09
CA TYR A 75 2.43 -20.52 -9.14
C TYR A 75 1.60 -20.81 -7.86
N ARG A 76 0.70 -21.82 -7.89
CA ARG A 76 -0.16 -22.20 -6.75
C ARG A 76 0.50 -23.15 -5.75
N ASP A 77 1.66 -23.71 -6.09
CA ASP A 77 2.25 -24.84 -5.37
C ASP A 77 3.43 -24.42 -4.46
N LEU A 78 3.85 -23.16 -4.51
CA LEU A 78 4.82 -22.60 -3.55
C LEU A 78 4.11 -22.18 -2.26
N PRO A 79 4.72 -22.35 -1.07
CA PRO A 79 4.19 -21.75 0.13
C PRO A 79 4.12 -20.23 -0.08
N GLN A 80 2.92 -19.68 0.05
CA GLN A 80 2.63 -18.27 -0.22
C GLN A 80 2.57 -17.52 1.11
N ARG A 81 3.08 -16.28 1.14
CA ARG A 81 3.01 -15.41 2.32
C ARG A 81 2.33 -14.10 1.98
N TYR A 82 1.20 -13.87 2.64
CA TYR A 82 0.43 -12.64 2.51
C TYR A 82 1.05 -11.55 3.39
N ASP A 83 0.99 -10.31 2.93
CA ASP A 83 1.45 -9.16 3.71
C ASP A 83 0.51 -7.96 3.51
N PHE A 84 0.58 -7.01 4.42
CA PHE A 84 -0.03 -5.70 4.25
C PHE A 84 0.82 -4.62 4.91
N ALA A 85 0.85 -3.43 4.30
CA ALA A 85 1.54 -2.28 4.86
C ALA A 85 0.65 -1.04 4.87
N PRO A 86 0.63 -0.26 5.96
CA PRO A 86 -0.01 1.04 5.98
C PRO A 86 0.81 2.03 5.14
N LEU A 87 0.17 2.72 4.21
CA LEU A 87 0.78 3.79 3.42
C LEU A 87 -0.09 5.05 3.50
N SER A 88 0.54 6.21 3.67
CA SER A 88 -0.13 7.53 3.72
C SER A 88 0.21 8.41 2.53
N TRP A 89 1.24 8.04 1.76
CA TRP A 89 1.66 8.74 0.55
C TRP A 89 0.94 8.15 -0.66
N CYS A 90 -0.35 8.42 -0.72
CA CYS A 90 -1.19 8.03 -1.84
C CYS A 90 -2.12 9.16 -2.28
N ILE A 91 -2.38 9.25 -3.58
CA ILE A 91 -3.25 10.27 -4.15
C ILE A 91 -3.99 9.73 -5.38
N PRO A 92 -5.29 10.03 -5.55
CA PRO A 92 -5.97 9.82 -6.83
C PRO A 92 -5.27 10.63 -7.92
N TYR A 93 -4.98 10.00 -9.05
CA TYR A 93 -4.29 10.64 -10.17
C TYR A 93 -5.17 10.79 -11.41
N GLU A 94 -6.06 9.83 -11.63
CA GLU A 94 -6.99 9.82 -12.76
C GLU A 94 -8.32 9.26 -12.27
N TYR A 95 -9.44 9.77 -12.78
CA TYR A 95 -10.77 9.28 -12.41
C TYR A 95 -11.43 8.48 -13.53
N GLU A 96 -11.17 8.84 -14.79
CA GLU A 96 -11.81 8.28 -15.99
C GLU A 96 -10.76 7.74 -16.98
N PRO A 97 -11.04 6.65 -17.72
CA PRO A 97 -12.21 5.77 -17.66
C PRO A 97 -12.14 4.75 -16.50
N VAL A 98 -11.01 4.70 -15.80
CA VAL A 98 -10.78 3.86 -14.63
C VAL A 98 -10.01 4.71 -13.63
N SER A 99 -10.47 4.73 -12.39
CA SER A 99 -9.80 5.47 -11.33
C SER A 99 -8.41 4.89 -11.06
N LYS A 100 -7.39 5.75 -11.05
CA LYS A 100 -5.99 5.39 -10.79
C LYS A 100 -5.53 6.07 -9.51
N LEU A 101 -4.82 5.31 -8.68
CA LEU A 101 -4.15 5.80 -7.48
C LEU A 101 -2.65 5.76 -7.70
N LEU A 102 -1.95 6.85 -7.37
CA LEU A 102 -0.51 6.84 -7.18
C LEU A 102 -0.23 6.52 -5.72
N VAL A 103 0.69 5.59 -5.49
CA VAL A 103 1.12 5.16 -4.17
C VAL A 103 2.64 5.17 -4.13
N VAL A 104 3.21 5.80 -3.10
CA VAL A 104 4.64 5.71 -2.84
C VAL A 104 4.88 4.54 -1.89
N CYS A 105 5.66 3.58 -2.33
CA CYS A 105 6.09 2.44 -1.54
C CYS A 105 7.62 2.43 -1.52
N ASP A 106 8.21 2.30 -0.33
CA ASP A 106 9.66 2.20 -0.19
C ASP A 106 10.16 0.88 -0.79
N THR A 107 11.27 0.93 -1.53
CA THR A 107 11.79 -0.24 -2.24
C THR A 107 12.33 -1.32 -1.31
N SER A 108 12.55 -1.01 -0.03
CA SER A 108 12.94 -1.98 1.00
C SER A 108 11.76 -2.73 1.62
N HIS A 109 10.52 -2.32 1.36
CA HIS A 109 9.34 -2.97 1.92
C HIS A 109 9.06 -4.32 1.25
N LYS A 110 8.67 -5.34 2.03
CA LYS A 110 8.20 -6.61 1.46
C LYS A 110 7.06 -6.41 0.46
N THR A 111 6.11 -5.54 0.75
CA THR A 111 5.01 -5.21 -0.18
C THR A 111 5.50 -4.67 -1.53
N PHE A 112 6.63 -3.96 -1.59
CA PHE A 112 7.24 -3.55 -2.86
C PHE A 112 7.75 -4.77 -3.65
N HIS A 113 8.48 -5.66 -2.98
CA HIS A 113 9.01 -6.87 -3.60
C HIS A 113 7.90 -7.82 -4.08
N ASP A 114 6.85 -8.00 -3.27
CA ASP A 114 5.66 -8.79 -3.64
C ASP A 114 4.99 -8.21 -4.90
N ILE A 115 4.93 -6.88 -5.04
CA ILE A 115 4.34 -6.22 -6.21
C ILE A 115 5.22 -6.36 -7.44
N GLU A 116 6.54 -6.22 -7.29
CA GLU A 116 7.48 -6.41 -8.40
C GLU A 116 7.43 -7.84 -8.95
N GLU A 117 7.30 -8.82 -8.06
CA GLU A 117 7.12 -10.23 -8.38
C GLU A 117 5.77 -10.50 -9.05
N ASN A 118 4.67 -10.01 -8.47
CA ASN A 118 3.32 -10.53 -8.77
C ASN A 118 2.43 -9.57 -9.56
N ARG A 119 2.78 -8.29 -9.62
CA ARG A 119 2.05 -7.24 -10.37
C ARG A 119 0.57 -7.11 -9.99
N VAL A 120 0.19 -7.64 -8.83
CA VAL A 120 -1.18 -7.67 -8.31
C VAL A 120 -1.14 -7.28 -6.83
N PHE A 121 -2.04 -6.38 -6.44
CA PHE A 121 -2.23 -5.94 -5.07
C PHE A 121 -3.67 -5.44 -4.86
N ALA A 122 -4.10 -5.36 -3.60
CA ALA A 122 -5.31 -4.65 -3.21
C ALA A 122 -4.97 -3.38 -2.42
N ILE A 123 -5.80 -2.37 -2.58
CA ILE A 123 -5.86 -1.19 -1.71
C ILE A 123 -7.10 -1.34 -0.86
N ALA A 124 -6.93 -1.38 0.46
CA ALA A 124 -8.04 -1.42 1.41
C ALA A 124 -8.02 -0.16 2.28
N PHE A 125 -9.21 0.37 2.59
CA PHE A 125 -9.34 1.59 3.39
C PHE A 125 -9.62 1.20 4.84
N PRO A 126 -8.63 1.29 5.75
CA PRO A 126 -8.88 0.99 7.15
C PRO A 126 -9.85 1.98 7.77
N SER A 127 -10.72 1.48 8.64
CA SER A 127 -11.54 2.33 9.52
C SER A 127 -10.71 2.91 10.67
N PHE A 128 -11.21 3.97 11.32
CA PHE A 128 -10.53 4.61 12.45
C PHE A 128 -10.27 3.65 13.63
N GLU A 129 -11.12 2.64 13.83
CA GLU A 129 -10.91 1.64 14.88
C GLU A 129 -9.67 0.77 14.66
N MET A 130 -9.19 0.70 13.41
CA MET A 130 -7.98 -0.02 13.05
C MET A 130 -6.69 0.76 13.34
N ARG A 131 -6.75 1.96 13.93
CA ARG A 131 -5.57 2.81 14.23
C ARG A 131 -4.43 2.08 14.95
N ALA A 132 -4.77 1.18 15.87
CA ALA A 132 -3.77 0.38 16.58
C ALA A 132 -3.08 -0.64 15.65
N LEU A 133 -3.85 -1.27 14.75
CA LEU A 133 -3.29 -2.17 13.75
C LEU A 133 -2.43 -1.41 12.74
N ILE A 134 -2.88 -0.22 12.28
CA ILE A 134 -2.11 0.66 11.40
C ILE A 134 -0.73 0.94 12.01
N GLN A 135 -0.69 1.42 13.26
CA GLN A 135 0.57 1.76 13.91
C GLN A 135 1.50 0.55 14.05
N ARG A 136 0.97 -0.60 14.48
CA ARG A 136 1.76 -1.83 14.64
C ARG A 136 2.27 -2.37 13.31
N ALA A 137 1.42 -2.44 12.29
CA ALA A 137 1.76 -2.98 10.97
C ALA A 137 2.81 -2.12 10.22
N GLY A 138 2.87 -0.81 10.52
CA GLY A 138 3.90 0.09 10.02
C GLY A 138 5.21 0.05 10.81
N SER A 139 5.25 -0.62 11.96
CA SER A 139 6.42 -0.70 12.84
C SER A 139 7.22 -2.00 12.67
N VAL A 140 6.75 -2.93 11.84
CA VAL A 140 7.40 -4.23 11.57
C VAL A 140 7.43 -4.52 10.07
N SER A 141 8.47 -5.20 9.60
CA SER A 141 8.57 -5.62 8.21
C SER A 141 7.87 -6.96 8.00
N GLY A 142 7.20 -7.11 6.85
CA GLY A 142 6.65 -8.41 6.45
C GLY A 142 7.73 -9.44 6.10
N PHE A 143 8.98 -8.99 5.88
CA PHE A 143 10.12 -9.91 5.73
C PHE A 143 10.42 -10.67 7.02
N ASP A 144 10.22 -10.02 8.16
CA ASP A 144 10.58 -10.56 9.47
C ASP A 144 9.45 -11.37 10.09
N VAL A 145 8.20 -10.94 9.89
CA VAL A 145 7.01 -11.53 10.54
C VAL A 145 5.84 -11.68 9.58
N ASP A 146 5.07 -12.76 9.77
CA ASP A 146 3.77 -12.87 9.11
C ASP A 146 2.83 -11.95 9.87
N LYS A 147 2.44 -10.82 9.27
CA LYS A 147 1.68 -9.80 10.00
C LYS A 147 0.25 -10.25 10.33
N PHE A 148 -0.32 -11.19 9.58
CA PHE A 148 -1.64 -11.73 9.88
C PHE A 148 -1.57 -12.57 11.16
N ASP A 149 -0.60 -13.49 11.23
CA ASP A 149 -0.40 -14.33 12.40
C ASP A 149 0.14 -13.53 13.60
N HIS A 150 1.17 -12.70 13.38
CA HIS A 150 1.86 -11.94 14.42
C HIS A 150 0.93 -10.95 15.15
N PHE A 151 -0.03 -10.35 14.45
CA PHE A 151 -1.00 -9.45 15.05
C PHE A 151 -2.38 -10.08 15.29
N ASN A 152 -2.55 -11.37 15.00
CA ASN A 152 -3.81 -12.11 15.07
C ASN A 152 -4.95 -11.36 14.34
N VAL A 153 -4.71 -11.05 13.07
CA VAL A 153 -5.60 -10.24 12.22
C VAL A 153 -6.63 -11.13 11.56
N SER A 154 -7.91 -10.95 11.91
CA SER A 154 -9.01 -11.51 11.12
C SER A 154 -8.97 -10.95 9.70
N CYS A 155 -9.15 -11.82 8.71
CA CYS A 155 -9.02 -11.46 7.30
C CYS A 155 -9.96 -12.27 6.41
N PHE A 156 -10.16 -11.78 5.19
CA PHE A 156 -10.92 -12.47 4.15
C PHE A 156 -10.17 -12.41 2.81
N CYS A 157 -10.43 -13.37 1.94
CA CYS A 157 -9.88 -13.38 0.59
C CYS A 157 -10.56 -12.34 -0.29
N ALA A 158 -9.78 -11.62 -1.10
CA ALA A 158 -10.34 -10.78 -2.14
C ALA A 158 -11.11 -11.61 -3.18
N LYS A 159 -12.16 -11.02 -3.77
CA LYS A 159 -13.09 -11.74 -4.66
C LYS A 159 -12.49 -12.14 -6.00
N THR A 160 -11.58 -11.32 -6.54
CA THR A 160 -11.10 -11.42 -7.93
C THR A 160 -9.61 -11.64 -8.05
N ILE A 161 -8.87 -11.48 -6.96
CA ILE A 161 -7.41 -11.57 -6.92
C ILE A 161 -6.98 -12.34 -5.67
N ASP A 162 -5.83 -12.99 -5.74
CA ASP A 162 -5.28 -13.81 -4.66
C ASP A 162 -4.47 -12.95 -3.68
N VAL A 163 -5.18 -12.27 -2.78
CA VAL A 163 -4.63 -11.50 -1.64
C VAL A 163 -5.58 -11.61 -0.44
N LEU A 164 -5.03 -11.52 0.78
CA LEU A 164 -5.80 -11.39 2.01
C LEU A 164 -6.01 -9.91 2.37
N ILE A 165 -7.22 -9.59 2.83
CA ILE A 165 -7.62 -8.26 3.25
C ILE A 165 -8.01 -8.30 4.73
N PRO A 166 -7.46 -7.43 5.59
CA PRO A 166 -7.90 -7.31 6.99
C PRO A 166 -9.39 -7.02 7.10
N GLU A 167 -10.09 -7.69 8.03
CA GLU A 167 -11.49 -7.36 8.35
C GLU A 167 -11.61 -5.97 9.00
N GLY A 168 -12.73 -5.28 8.76
CA GLY A 168 -12.99 -3.94 9.31
C GLY A 168 -12.57 -2.76 8.42
N VAL A 169 -12.09 -3.06 7.20
CA VAL A 169 -11.88 -2.08 6.12
C VAL A 169 -13.23 -1.62 5.52
N VAL A 170 -13.24 -0.44 4.91
CA VAL A 170 -14.43 0.25 4.37
C VAL A 170 -14.43 0.27 2.84
#